data_AF-A0A7X7PN64-F1
#
_entry.id   AF-A0A7X7PN64-F1
#
_cell.length_a   1.000
_cell.length_b   1.000
_cell.length_c   1.000
_cell.angle_alpha   90.00
_cell.angle_beta   90.00
_cell.angle_gamma   90.00
#
_symmetry.space_group_name_H-M   'P 1'
#
loop_
_entity.id
_entity.type
_entity.pdbx_description
1 polymer ?
#
loop_
_entity_poly.entity_id
_entity_poly.type
_entity_poly.pdbx_seq_one_letter_code
_entity_poly.pdbx_strand_id
1 'polypeptide(L)'
;RGLKKKAAQAEATRCLQCTCPSLGECDLQRLGVEYEITSNELVRPSGRVRSITPRYEHPFIRRDMNRCISCGRCVRVCRDVAGPACYDFRGRGFLMEVDTPYGESLQLAKCITCGRCVSSCPTGALTFNERELRSYRVDESRCIMCHTCVDVCPAEAVLDTRVFEEAREQWHSLLETSNQLAGGHRMCAGCGAPIVVRQVLMGTQDPVVVAAATGCLEVSTTIYPYTSWTGSYIHTAFENAAATLSGVETAFRSLKKQGKLEDNVKFLAFGGDGGTYDIGLQSLSGAMERGHKMLYVCYDNGAYMNTGFQRSGATPPGAWTTTSPVGKAHAGKEQLRKDLTAIMIAHGLPYVAQASPHDPRDLVRKAAKALATDGPTFLNVLSPCPRGWRSDGAQSIALAREAVNTCYWPLFEVEDGQYRITYMPKEKLPLKPWLKKQGRFAHMFKPGNEWMLENTQAWVDHQWQLLLQKAGEVDVCELPRDQWLLR
;
A
#
# COMPACT_ATOMS: atom_id res chain seq x y z
N ARG A 1 -10.98 23.14 -63.66
CA ARG A 1 -10.14 21.95 -63.36
C ARG A 1 -10.70 21.31 -62.10
N GLY A 2 -11.44 20.21 -62.24
CA GLY A 2 -12.13 19.57 -61.13
C GLY A 2 -12.81 18.30 -61.62
N LEU A 3 -12.84 17.28 -60.78
CA LEU A 3 -13.46 15.99 -61.11
C LEU A 3 -14.97 16.19 -61.34
N LYS A 4 -15.53 15.56 -62.38
CA LYS A 4 -16.99 15.53 -62.60
C LYS A 4 -17.67 14.86 -61.40
N LYS A 5 -18.91 15.24 -61.06
CA LYS A 5 -19.65 14.78 -59.86
C LYS A 5 -19.52 13.27 -59.57
N LYS A 6 -19.63 12.42 -60.59
CA LYS A 6 -19.52 10.95 -60.45
C LYS A 6 -18.09 10.50 -60.09
N ALA A 7 -17.07 11.15 -60.64
CA ALA A 7 -15.67 10.92 -60.30
C ALA A 7 -15.30 11.51 -58.92
N ALA A 8 -15.86 12.67 -58.56
CA ALA A 8 -15.71 13.24 -57.23
C ALA A 8 -16.38 12.37 -56.14
N GLN A 9 -17.54 11.79 -56.42
CA GLN A 9 -18.20 10.83 -55.52
C GLN A 9 -17.45 9.50 -55.43
N ALA A 10 -16.93 8.97 -56.55
CA ALA A 10 -16.07 7.78 -56.52
C ALA A 10 -14.81 8.00 -55.68
N GLU A 11 -14.19 9.18 -55.83
CA GLU A 11 -13.01 9.58 -55.06
C GLU A 11 -13.31 9.81 -53.57
N ALA A 12 -14.44 10.46 -53.25
CA ALA A 12 -14.90 10.61 -51.88
C ALA A 12 -15.23 9.25 -51.23
N THR A 13 -15.81 8.32 -51.99
CA THR A 13 -16.10 6.95 -51.52
C THR A 13 -14.80 6.16 -51.30
N ARG A 14 -13.78 6.33 -52.16
CA ARG A 14 -12.43 5.81 -51.95
C ARG A 14 -11.80 6.35 -50.67
N CYS A 15 -11.88 7.66 -50.43
CA CYS A 15 -11.41 8.29 -49.19
C CYS A 15 -12.13 7.77 -47.94
N LEU A 16 -13.45 7.52 -48.03
CA LEU A 16 -14.28 7.06 -46.92
C LEU A 16 -14.19 5.54 -46.64
N GLN A 17 -13.54 4.76 -47.52
CA GLN A 17 -13.31 3.32 -47.28
C GLN A 17 -12.29 3.05 -46.18
N CYS A 18 -11.48 4.03 -45.80
CA CYS A 18 -10.43 3.88 -44.80
C CYS A 18 -10.94 4.24 -43.39
N THR A 19 -11.69 3.32 -42.76
CA THR A 19 -11.97 3.37 -41.30
C THR A 19 -10.75 2.88 -40.52
N CYS A 20 -9.59 3.48 -40.77
CA CYS A 20 -8.35 3.10 -40.11
C CYS A 20 -8.22 3.82 -38.76
N PRO A 21 -8.27 3.12 -37.61
CA PRO A 21 -8.10 3.75 -36.30
C PRO A 21 -6.72 4.41 -36.13
N SER A 22 -5.76 4.05 -36.98
CA SER A 22 -4.40 4.59 -36.99
C SER A 22 -4.27 5.94 -37.72
N LEU A 23 -5.38 6.55 -38.19
CA LEU A 23 -5.48 7.88 -38.85
C LEU A 23 -4.15 8.67 -38.97
N GLY A 24 -3.41 8.46 -40.06
CA GLY A 24 -2.17 9.20 -40.36
C GLY A 24 -0.86 8.60 -39.84
N GLU A 25 -0.90 7.65 -38.91
CA GLU A 25 0.27 6.94 -38.35
C GLU A 25 0.64 5.65 -39.11
N CYS A 26 -0.17 5.24 -40.09
CA CYS A 26 0.07 4.05 -40.88
C CYS A 26 1.15 4.29 -41.93
N ASP A 27 2.32 3.66 -41.76
CA ASP A 27 3.43 3.72 -42.74
C ASP A 27 2.97 3.32 -44.14
N LEU A 28 2.15 2.28 -44.28
CA LEU A 28 1.69 1.85 -45.59
C LEU A 28 0.80 2.90 -46.27
N GLN A 29 -0.03 3.61 -45.49
CA GLN A 29 -0.84 4.69 -46.02
C GLN A 29 0.03 5.89 -46.42
N ARG A 30 1.00 6.26 -45.57
CA ARG A 30 1.96 7.34 -45.85
C ARG A 30 2.76 7.06 -47.12
N LEU A 31 3.37 5.87 -47.21
CA LEU A 31 4.17 5.45 -48.36
C LEU A 31 3.29 5.28 -49.61
N GLY A 32 2.05 4.82 -49.46
CA GLY A 32 1.10 4.73 -50.57
C GLY A 32 0.80 6.09 -51.19
N VAL A 33 0.63 7.14 -50.37
CA VAL A 33 0.48 8.52 -50.85
C VAL A 33 1.79 9.05 -51.44
N GLU A 34 2.92 8.86 -50.75
CA GLU A 34 4.24 9.34 -51.14
C GLU A 34 4.68 8.80 -52.52
N TYR A 35 4.41 7.52 -52.80
CA TYR A 35 4.75 6.87 -54.06
C TYR A 35 3.60 6.86 -55.08
N GLU A 36 2.50 7.59 -54.81
CA GLU A 36 1.32 7.68 -55.68
C GLU A 36 0.63 6.31 -55.96
N ILE A 37 0.84 5.31 -55.11
CA ILE A 37 0.25 3.97 -55.18
C ILE A 37 -1.04 3.92 -54.36
N THR A 38 -1.99 4.81 -54.66
CA THR A 38 -3.26 4.91 -53.91
C THR A 38 -4.48 4.34 -54.66
N SER A 39 -4.27 3.79 -55.86
CA SER A 39 -5.29 3.13 -56.66
C SER A 39 -5.34 1.62 -56.38
N ASN A 40 -6.53 1.04 -56.36
CA ASN A 40 -6.74 -0.41 -56.20
C ASN A 40 -6.51 -1.20 -57.50
N GLU A 41 -5.83 -0.62 -58.49
CA GLU A 41 -5.62 -1.21 -59.83
C GLU A 41 -4.77 -2.49 -59.80
N LEU A 42 -4.06 -2.72 -58.69
CA LEU A 42 -3.30 -3.95 -58.44
C LEU A 42 -4.20 -5.16 -58.11
N VAL A 43 -5.46 -4.94 -57.72
CA VAL A 43 -6.41 -6.02 -57.42
C VAL A 43 -7.19 -6.39 -58.69
N ARG A 44 -6.81 -7.50 -59.34
CA ARG A 44 -7.60 -8.05 -60.45
C ARG A 44 -8.95 -8.56 -59.94
N PRO A 45 -10.05 -8.44 -60.70
CA PRO A 45 -11.38 -8.90 -60.29
C PRO A 45 -11.46 -10.39 -59.90
N SER A 46 -10.53 -11.22 -60.40
CA SER A 46 -10.38 -12.65 -60.09
C SER A 46 -9.24 -12.95 -59.09
N GLY A 47 -8.63 -11.93 -58.51
CA GLY A 47 -7.57 -12.05 -57.52
C GLY A 47 -8.11 -12.65 -56.21
N ARG A 48 -7.39 -13.64 -55.66
CA ARG A 48 -7.72 -14.16 -54.34
C ARG A 48 -7.35 -13.09 -53.30
N VAL A 49 -8.31 -12.70 -52.47
CA VAL A 49 -8.11 -11.80 -51.33
C VAL A 49 -8.29 -12.60 -50.05
N ARG A 50 -7.37 -12.44 -49.10
CA ARG A 50 -7.46 -13.07 -47.79
C ARG A 50 -8.51 -12.33 -46.96
N SER A 51 -9.49 -13.07 -46.42
CA SER A 51 -10.51 -12.53 -45.51
C SER A 51 -10.44 -13.26 -44.18
N ILE A 52 -10.14 -12.52 -43.12
CA ILE A 52 -10.01 -13.01 -41.75
C ILE A 52 -11.00 -12.23 -40.87
N THR A 53 -11.74 -12.90 -40.01
CA THR A 53 -12.61 -12.21 -39.05
C THR A 53 -11.79 -11.41 -38.05
N PRO A 54 -12.02 -10.08 -37.92
CA PRO A 54 -11.34 -9.29 -36.90
C PRO A 54 -11.67 -9.78 -35.48
N ARG A 55 -10.69 -9.66 -34.58
CA ARG A 55 -10.71 -10.19 -33.21
C ARG A 55 -10.45 -9.10 -32.20
N TYR A 56 -11.44 -8.83 -31.34
CA TYR A 56 -11.47 -7.69 -30.40
C TYR A 56 -11.61 -8.13 -28.94
N GLU A 57 -11.39 -9.41 -28.66
CA GLU A 57 -11.60 -10.01 -27.35
C GLU A 57 -10.55 -9.59 -26.30
N HIS A 58 -9.35 -9.18 -26.71
CA HIS A 58 -8.33 -8.73 -25.76
C HIS A 58 -8.67 -7.34 -25.19
N PRO A 59 -8.68 -7.12 -23.87
CA PRO A 59 -9.18 -5.88 -23.26
C PRO A 59 -8.47 -4.59 -23.71
N PHE A 60 -7.24 -4.71 -24.22
CA PHE A 60 -6.41 -3.58 -24.62
C PHE A 60 -6.02 -3.55 -26.09
N ILE A 61 -6.09 -4.68 -26.81
CA ILE A 61 -5.47 -4.80 -28.15
C ILE A 61 -6.52 -5.31 -29.13
N ARG A 62 -6.77 -4.50 -30.17
CA ARG A 62 -7.64 -4.80 -31.30
C ARG A 62 -6.84 -5.45 -32.42
N ARG A 63 -7.30 -6.59 -32.94
CA ARG A 63 -6.62 -7.34 -34.01
C ARG A 63 -7.48 -7.37 -35.28
N ASP A 64 -7.00 -6.75 -36.35
CA ASP A 64 -7.61 -6.83 -37.69
C ASP A 64 -6.57 -7.32 -38.70
N MET A 65 -6.50 -8.64 -38.84
CA MET A 65 -5.48 -9.29 -39.70
C MET A 65 -5.76 -9.17 -41.19
N ASN A 66 -6.91 -8.62 -41.61
CA ASN A 66 -7.11 -8.24 -43.02
C ASN A 66 -6.11 -7.17 -43.47
N ARG A 67 -5.62 -6.36 -42.51
CA ARG A 67 -4.65 -5.28 -42.75
C ARG A 67 -3.20 -5.74 -42.59
N CYS A 68 -2.98 -6.97 -42.16
CA CYS A 68 -1.65 -7.50 -41.86
C CYS A 68 -0.91 -7.87 -43.15
N ILE A 69 0.23 -7.23 -43.40
CA ILE A 69 1.14 -7.56 -44.51
C ILE A 69 2.13 -8.67 -44.17
N SER A 70 1.92 -9.40 -43.07
CA SER A 70 2.77 -10.51 -42.64
C SER A 70 4.27 -10.18 -42.49
N CYS A 71 4.61 -8.94 -42.08
CA CYS A 71 6.00 -8.48 -41.96
C CYS A 71 6.77 -9.06 -40.75
N GLY A 72 6.08 -9.72 -39.81
CA GLY A 72 6.67 -10.37 -38.65
C GLY A 72 7.25 -9.43 -37.58
N ARG A 73 7.05 -8.11 -37.67
CA ARG A 73 7.54 -7.16 -36.65
C ARG A 73 6.92 -7.44 -35.27
N CYS A 74 5.61 -7.68 -35.22
CA CYS A 74 4.89 -8.04 -34.00
C CYS A 74 5.34 -9.38 -33.41
N VAL A 75 5.66 -10.37 -34.25
CA VAL A 75 6.22 -11.67 -33.83
C VAL A 75 7.56 -11.48 -33.14
N ARG A 76 8.50 -10.80 -33.81
CA ARG A 76 9.85 -10.55 -33.27
C ARG A 76 9.83 -9.70 -32.00
N VAL A 77 9.12 -8.57 -31.99
CA VAL A 77 9.08 -7.71 -30.79
C VAL A 77 8.43 -8.42 -29.60
N CYS A 78 7.44 -9.29 -29.84
CA CYS A 78 6.79 -10.03 -28.76
C CYS A 78 7.69 -11.15 -28.20
N ARG A 79 8.49 -11.80 -29.05
CA ARG A 79 9.42 -12.87 -28.66
C ARG A 79 10.72 -12.33 -28.09
N ASP A 80 11.38 -11.46 -28.82
CA ASP A 80 12.79 -11.10 -28.58
C ASP A 80 12.94 -9.89 -27.66
N VAL A 81 11.92 -9.02 -27.57
CA VAL A 81 11.96 -7.80 -26.73
C VAL A 81 11.05 -7.91 -25.52
N ALA A 82 9.79 -8.29 -25.72
CA ALA A 82 8.84 -8.39 -24.61
C ALA A 82 9.03 -9.68 -23.80
N GLY A 83 9.33 -10.82 -24.46
CA GLY A 83 9.52 -12.14 -23.86
C GLY A 83 8.35 -13.15 -23.99
N PRO A 84 7.06 -12.75 -23.97
CA PRO A 84 5.94 -13.69 -24.01
C PRO A 84 5.75 -14.54 -25.28
N ALA A 85 6.29 -14.10 -26.42
CA ALA A 85 6.15 -14.78 -27.71
C ALA A 85 4.69 -15.16 -28.09
N CYS A 86 3.75 -14.24 -27.91
CA CYS A 86 2.31 -14.48 -28.13
C CYS A 86 1.88 -14.53 -29.60
N TYR A 87 2.73 -14.16 -30.55
CA TYR A 87 2.43 -14.21 -31.98
C TYR A 87 3.40 -15.12 -32.70
N ASP A 88 2.90 -15.82 -33.71
CA ASP A 88 3.71 -16.56 -34.67
C ASP A 88 3.04 -16.57 -36.06
N PHE A 89 3.77 -17.07 -37.05
CA PHE A 89 3.23 -17.32 -38.38
C PHE A 89 2.49 -18.65 -38.42
N ARG A 90 1.25 -18.62 -38.90
CA ARG A 90 0.39 -19.78 -39.11
C ARG A 90 0.11 -19.93 -40.60
N GLY A 91 0.08 -21.17 -41.09
CA GLY A 91 -0.18 -21.49 -42.50
C GLY A 91 1.05 -21.37 -43.41
N ARG A 92 0.85 -21.56 -44.72
CA ARG A 92 1.90 -21.47 -45.75
C ARG A 92 1.36 -20.82 -47.03
N GLY A 93 2.27 -20.21 -47.80
CA GLY A 93 1.95 -19.57 -49.07
C GLY A 93 0.93 -18.45 -48.89
N PHE A 94 -0.09 -18.43 -49.77
CA PHE A 94 -1.15 -17.41 -49.74
C PHE A 94 -1.95 -17.39 -48.42
N LEU A 95 -2.03 -18.53 -47.71
CA LEU A 95 -2.77 -18.65 -46.45
C LEU A 95 -1.92 -18.33 -45.20
N MET A 96 -0.70 -17.80 -45.38
CA MET A 96 0.14 -17.39 -44.25
C MET A 96 -0.48 -16.19 -43.54
N GLU A 97 -0.68 -16.29 -42.24
CA GLU A 97 -1.19 -15.22 -41.37
C GLU A 97 -0.38 -15.13 -40.07
N VAL A 98 -0.43 -13.98 -39.42
CA VAL A 98 0.11 -13.82 -38.07
C VAL A 98 -1.01 -14.05 -37.07
N ASP A 99 -0.86 -15.07 -36.24
CA ASP A 99 -1.83 -15.41 -35.20
C ASP A 99 -1.14 -15.83 -33.90
N THR A 100 -1.92 -16.05 -32.85
CA THR A 100 -1.44 -16.72 -31.63
C THR A 100 -1.14 -18.19 -31.91
N PRO A 101 -0.23 -18.83 -31.15
CA PRO A 101 -0.06 -20.27 -31.19
C PRO A 101 -1.42 -21.00 -31.11
N TYR A 102 -1.64 -21.99 -31.98
CA TYR A 102 -2.90 -22.74 -32.06
C TYR A 102 -4.18 -21.93 -32.38
N GLY A 103 -4.10 -20.61 -32.62
CA GLY A 103 -5.25 -19.75 -32.92
C GLY A 103 -6.13 -19.39 -31.72
N GLU A 104 -5.59 -19.53 -30.51
CA GLU A 104 -6.24 -19.19 -29.25
C GLU A 104 -6.50 -17.68 -29.10
N SER A 105 -7.45 -17.29 -28.24
CA SER A 105 -7.67 -15.87 -27.95
C SER A 105 -6.39 -15.24 -27.39
N LEU A 106 -6.06 -14.02 -27.82
CA LEU A 106 -4.90 -13.31 -27.28
C LEU A 106 -5.04 -13.06 -25.77
N GLN A 107 -6.27 -12.98 -25.26
CA GLN A 107 -6.56 -12.85 -23.83
C GLN A 107 -6.13 -14.10 -23.03
N LEU A 108 -6.15 -15.27 -23.65
CA LEU A 108 -5.76 -16.54 -23.02
C LEU A 108 -4.27 -16.86 -23.22
N ALA A 109 -3.61 -16.18 -24.16
CA ALA A 109 -2.16 -16.26 -24.36
C ALA A 109 -1.39 -15.60 -23.20
N LYS A 110 -0.08 -15.82 -23.12
CA LYS A 110 0.85 -15.25 -22.12
C LYS A 110 1.05 -13.72 -22.24
N CYS A 111 0.13 -13.00 -22.87
CA CYS A 111 0.25 -11.58 -23.17
C CYS A 111 0.34 -10.75 -21.88
N ILE A 112 1.44 -10.01 -21.71
CA ILE A 112 1.61 -9.08 -20.58
C ILE A 112 1.08 -7.67 -20.88
N THR A 113 0.38 -7.49 -22.01
CA THR A 113 -0.27 -6.22 -22.37
C THR A 113 0.70 -5.02 -22.53
N CYS A 114 1.96 -5.28 -22.87
CA CYS A 114 2.96 -4.21 -23.01
C CYS A 114 2.76 -3.27 -24.22
N GLY A 115 1.83 -3.57 -25.15
CA GLY A 115 1.51 -2.72 -26.30
C GLY A 115 2.57 -2.64 -27.40
N ARG A 116 3.77 -3.20 -27.22
CA ARG A 116 4.88 -3.10 -28.21
C ARG A 116 4.54 -3.63 -29.60
N CYS A 117 3.68 -4.65 -29.68
CA CYS A 117 3.22 -5.19 -30.95
C CYS A 117 2.32 -4.22 -31.74
N VAL A 118 1.56 -3.36 -31.03
CA VAL A 118 0.76 -2.28 -31.61
C VAL A 118 1.69 -1.21 -32.16
N SER A 119 2.62 -0.71 -31.35
CA SER A 119 3.58 0.34 -31.75
C SER A 119 4.48 -0.09 -32.92
N SER A 120 4.78 -1.39 -33.05
CA SER A 120 5.63 -1.91 -34.13
C SER A 120 4.85 -2.23 -35.43
N CYS A 121 3.52 -2.12 -35.42
CA CYS A 121 2.68 -2.50 -36.54
C CYS A 121 2.66 -1.39 -37.61
N PRO A 122 3.19 -1.62 -38.82
CA PRO A 122 3.28 -0.57 -39.84
C PRO A 122 1.95 -0.31 -40.58
N THR A 123 0.94 -1.18 -40.40
CA THR A 123 -0.31 -1.15 -41.18
C THR A 123 -1.57 -0.94 -40.35
N GLY A 124 -1.43 -0.75 -39.03
CA GLY A 124 -2.58 -0.65 -38.12
C GLY A 124 -3.41 -1.94 -38.03
N ALA A 125 -2.83 -3.10 -38.37
CA ALA A 125 -3.46 -4.41 -38.14
C ALA A 125 -3.58 -4.76 -36.65
N LEU A 126 -2.74 -4.15 -35.82
CA LEU A 126 -2.82 -4.17 -34.37
C LEU A 126 -2.98 -2.74 -33.90
N THR A 127 -4.04 -2.46 -33.14
CA THR A 127 -4.34 -1.13 -32.57
C THR A 127 -4.76 -1.27 -31.11
N PHE A 128 -4.72 -0.19 -30.33
CA PHE A 128 -5.34 -0.20 -29.01
C PHE A 128 -6.86 -0.12 -29.13
N ASN A 129 -7.59 -0.71 -28.17
CA ASN A 129 -9.02 -0.45 -28.05
C ASN A 129 -9.25 1.03 -27.68
N GLU A 130 -10.28 1.66 -28.27
CA GLU A 130 -10.73 2.99 -27.86
C GLU A 130 -11.15 2.94 -26.38
N ARG A 131 -10.62 3.88 -25.59
CA ARG A 131 -10.97 4.04 -24.18
C ARG A 131 -11.54 5.43 -23.95
N GLU A 132 -12.72 5.49 -23.35
CA GLU A 132 -13.09 6.64 -22.52
C GLU A 132 -12.34 6.50 -21.19
N LEU A 133 -11.22 7.22 -21.04
CA LEU A 133 -10.53 7.36 -19.76
C LEU A 133 -11.36 8.24 -18.82
N ARG A 134 -12.13 7.61 -17.91
CA ARG A 134 -12.92 8.35 -16.90
C ARG A 134 -12.09 8.73 -15.65
N SER A 135 -11.04 7.98 -15.30
CA SER A 135 -10.08 8.30 -14.23
C SER A 135 -8.86 7.37 -14.24
N TYR A 136 -7.70 7.81 -13.75
CA TYR A 136 -6.56 6.95 -13.38
C TYR A 136 -6.07 7.28 -11.96
N ARG A 137 -5.60 6.27 -11.23
CA ARG A 137 -4.94 6.43 -9.91
C ARG A 137 -3.56 5.77 -9.96
N VAL A 138 -2.53 6.47 -9.51
CA VAL A 138 -1.17 5.92 -9.37
C VAL A 138 -1.13 5.12 -8.07
N ASP A 139 -0.70 3.85 -8.15
CA ASP A 139 -0.45 3.03 -6.96
C ASP A 139 0.91 3.42 -6.35
N GLU A 140 0.86 4.38 -5.43
CA GLU A 140 2.02 4.90 -4.70
C GLU A 140 2.72 3.83 -3.84
N SER A 141 2.08 2.70 -3.55
CA SER A 141 2.71 1.60 -2.80
C SER A 141 3.73 0.83 -3.67
N ARG A 142 3.53 0.85 -5.00
CA ARG A 142 4.37 0.17 -5.99
C ARG A 142 5.30 1.10 -6.73
N CYS A 143 5.07 2.40 -6.65
CA CYS A 143 5.96 3.40 -7.22
C CYS A 143 7.35 3.27 -6.58
N ILE A 144 8.35 2.93 -7.40
CA ILE A 144 9.76 2.93 -7.00
C ILE A 144 10.43 4.28 -7.28
N MET A 145 9.64 5.30 -7.64
CA MET A 145 10.12 6.64 -8.00
C MET A 145 11.15 6.58 -9.14
N CYS A 146 10.83 5.87 -10.23
CA CYS A 146 11.72 5.70 -11.38
C CYS A 146 11.57 6.76 -12.47
N HIS A 147 10.66 7.73 -12.30
CA HIS A 147 10.39 8.86 -13.22
C HIS A 147 9.86 8.49 -14.60
N THR A 148 9.82 7.20 -14.96
CA THR A 148 9.32 6.76 -16.26
C THR A 148 7.92 7.29 -16.56
N CYS A 149 7.02 7.40 -15.58
CA CYS A 149 5.67 7.94 -15.78
C CYS A 149 5.64 9.46 -16.02
N VAL A 150 6.60 10.22 -15.48
CA VAL A 150 6.77 11.66 -15.72
C VAL A 150 7.39 11.86 -17.09
N ASP A 151 8.49 11.16 -17.37
CA ASP A 151 9.27 11.28 -18.62
C ASP A 151 8.45 10.90 -19.87
N VAL A 152 7.56 9.92 -19.74
CA VAL A 152 6.73 9.46 -20.86
C VAL A 152 5.41 10.21 -20.99
N CYS A 153 5.06 11.12 -20.07
CA CYS A 153 3.78 11.82 -20.11
C CYS A 153 3.84 13.02 -21.06
N PRO A 154 3.22 12.95 -22.25
CA PRO A 154 3.32 14.03 -23.24
C PRO A 154 2.44 15.24 -22.91
N ALA A 155 1.62 15.14 -21.86
CA ALA A 155 0.60 16.13 -21.49
C ALA A 155 0.90 16.82 -20.16
N GLU A 156 2.07 16.58 -19.56
CA GLU A 156 2.47 17.15 -18.26
C GLU A 156 1.44 16.92 -17.14
N ALA A 157 0.63 15.86 -17.26
CA ALA A 157 -0.40 15.53 -16.27
C ALA A 157 0.20 14.99 -14.95
N VAL A 158 1.49 14.63 -14.97
CA VAL A 158 2.28 14.26 -13.80
C VAL A 158 3.56 15.08 -13.88
N LEU A 159 3.78 15.95 -12.91
CA LEU A 159 4.91 16.88 -12.87
C LEU A 159 5.86 16.49 -11.74
N ASP A 160 7.15 16.67 -11.98
CA ASP A 160 8.13 16.68 -10.91
C ASP A 160 7.94 17.97 -10.09
N THR A 161 7.89 17.84 -8.77
CA THR A 161 7.75 19.00 -7.86
C THR A 161 8.98 19.08 -6.97
N ARG A 162 9.32 20.28 -6.50
CA ARG A 162 10.49 20.55 -5.63
C ARG A 162 10.60 19.66 -4.38
N VAL A 163 9.49 19.05 -3.98
CA VAL A 163 9.40 18.06 -2.90
C VAL A 163 10.23 16.79 -3.20
N PHE A 164 10.56 16.49 -4.46
CA PHE A 164 11.24 15.26 -4.89
C PHE A 164 12.74 15.22 -4.59
N GLU A 165 13.51 16.25 -4.98
CA GLU A 165 14.94 16.32 -4.64
C GLU A 165 15.11 16.41 -3.12
N GLU A 166 14.28 17.22 -2.46
CA GLU A 166 14.23 17.31 -1.01
C GLU A 166 13.91 15.96 -0.36
N ALA A 167 12.93 15.19 -0.86
CA ALA A 167 12.58 13.89 -0.29
C ALA A 167 13.64 12.80 -0.56
N ARG A 168 14.32 12.80 -1.71
CA ARG A 168 15.36 11.82 -2.05
C ARG A 168 16.68 12.13 -1.34
N GLU A 169 17.10 13.39 -1.35
CA GLU A 169 18.22 13.85 -0.53
C GLU A 169 17.88 13.65 0.95
N GLN A 170 16.64 13.91 1.38
CA GLN A 170 16.21 13.57 2.72
C GLN A 170 16.33 12.07 2.98
N TRP A 171 15.90 11.20 2.06
CA TRP A 171 15.93 9.77 2.28
C TRP A 171 17.35 9.20 2.35
N HIS A 172 18.25 9.68 1.49
CA HIS A 172 19.68 9.34 1.55
C HIS A 172 20.35 9.94 2.79
N SER A 173 20.07 11.20 3.11
CA SER A 173 20.53 11.84 4.33
C SER A 173 19.94 11.18 5.59
N LEU A 174 18.73 10.64 5.58
CA LEU A 174 18.15 9.89 6.71
C LEU A 174 18.82 8.53 6.94
N LEU A 175 19.40 7.94 5.90
CA LEU A 175 20.25 6.75 6.01
C LEU A 175 21.65 7.10 6.54
N GLU A 176 22.13 8.32 6.28
CA GLU A 176 23.45 8.83 6.69
C GLU A 176 23.44 9.55 8.05
N THR A 177 22.31 10.15 8.43
CA THR A 177 22.12 10.90 9.67
C THR A 177 21.92 9.92 10.82
N SER A 178 22.73 10.07 11.86
CA SER A 178 22.74 9.19 13.02
C SER A 178 21.34 8.93 13.57
N ASN A 179 21.00 7.65 13.71
CA ASN A 179 19.74 7.19 14.29
C ASN A 179 19.55 7.83 15.68
N GLN A 180 18.48 8.61 15.90
CA GLN A 180 18.27 9.33 17.16
C GLN A 180 18.07 8.40 18.38
N LEU A 181 17.89 7.11 18.11
CA LEU A 181 18.02 6.02 19.06
C LEU A 181 19.27 5.19 18.75
N ALA A 182 20.34 5.45 19.50
CA ALA A 182 21.62 4.77 19.39
C ALA A 182 21.51 3.25 19.63
N GLY A 183 22.54 2.52 19.17
CA GLY A 183 22.76 1.15 19.61
C GLY A 183 23.10 1.07 21.10
N GLY A 184 23.14 -0.13 21.66
CA GLY A 184 23.48 -0.34 23.08
C GLY A 184 22.31 -0.23 24.07
N HIS A 185 21.09 0.03 23.60
CA HIS A 185 19.87 -0.10 24.41
C HIS A 185 19.69 -1.55 24.92
N ARG A 186 18.97 -1.74 26.02
CA ARG A 186 18.80 -3.07 26.67
C ARG A 186 17.53 -3.83 26.27
N MET A 187 16.89 -3.44 25.18
CA MET A 187 15.73 -4.15 24.64
C MET A 187 16.09 -5.61 24.29
N CYS A 188 15.12 -6.52 24.43
CA CYS A 188 15.34 -7.94 24.15
C CYS A 188 15.79 -8.20 22.70
N ALA A 189 16.55 -9.27 22.48
CA ALA A 189 16.86 -9.76 21.15
C ALA A 189 15.56 -10.06 20.37
N GLY A 190 15.45 -9.52 19.16
CA GLY A 190 14.24 -9.62 18.34
C GLY A 190 13.07 -8.72 18.76
N CYS A 191 13.26 -7.74 19.64
CA CYS A 191 12.19 -6.83 20.03
C CYS A 191 11.73 -5.94 18.86
N GLY A 192 10.41 -5.86 18.61
CA GLY A 192 9.84 -5.00 17.58
C GLY A 192 9.86 -3.50 17.93
N ALA A 193 9.82 -3.13 19.21
CA ALA A 193 9.70 -1.74 19.62
C ALA A 193 10.86 -0.82 19.18
N PRO A 194 12.15 -1.18 19.33
CA PRO A 194 13.24 -0.33 18.82
C PRO A 194 13.23 -0.23 17.29
N ILE A 195 12.73 -1.24 16.57
CA ILE A 195 12.59 -1.21 15.11
C ILE A 195 11.52 -0.17 14.72
N VAL A 196 10.36 -0.21 15.38
CA VAL A 196 9.27 0.76 15.18
C VAL A 196 9.76 2.18 15.46
N VAL A 197 10.41 2.41 16.60
CA VAL A 197 10.90 3.74 16.99
C VAL A 197 11.88 4.29 15.94
N ARG A 198 12.85 3.48 15.50
CA ARG A 198 13.81 3.89 14.46
C ARG A 198 13.12 4.20 13.14
N GLN A 199 12.20 3.35 12.68
CA GLN A 199 11.44 3.57 11.45
C GLN A 199 10.57 4.82 11.51
N VAL A 200 9.99 5.15 12.67
CA VAL A 200 9.25 6.41 12.86
C VAL A 200 10.17 7.63 12.84
N LEU A 201 11.32 7.55 13.53
CA LEU A 201 12.29 8.66 13.57
C LEU A 201 12.89 8.94 12.19
N MET A 202 12.97 7.93 11.31
CA MET A 202 13.31 8.14 9.90
C MET A 202 12.27 8.96 9.14
N GLY A 203 11.10 9.27 9.70
CA GLY A 203 10.08 10.10 9.05
C GLY A 203 10.42 11.59 9.01
N THR A 204 11.48 12.05 9.68
CA THR A 204 11.84 13.47 9.73
C THR A 204 13.34 13.69 9.91
N GLN A 205 13.85 14.77 9.34
CA GLN A 205 15.19 15.29 9.62
C GLN A 205 15.20 16.45 10.60
N ASP A 206 14.05 17.07 10.81
CA ASP A 206 13.90 18.15 11.77
C ASP A 206 14.31 17.68 13.18
N PRO A 207 14.89 18.58 14.01
CA PRO A 207 15.12 18.29 15.41
C PRO A 207 13.81 17.83 16.08
N VAL A 208 13.88 16.78 16.88
CA VAL A 208 12.70 16.26 17.58
C VAL A 208 12.88 16.29 19.09
N VAL A 209 11.79 16.55 19.81
CA VAL A 209 11.69 16.26 21.23
C VAL A 209 10.85 15.01 21.39
N VAL A 210 11.44 13.99 22.01
CA VAL A 210 10.79 12.72 22.27
C VAL A 210 10.30 12.67 23.71
N ALA A 211 9.04 12.28 23.90
CA ALA A 211 8.53 11.80 25.17
C ALA A 211 8.22 10.30 25.08
N ALA A 212 8.42 9.55 26.16
CA ALA A 212 7.92 8.19 26.24
C ALA A 212 7.14 7.95 27.52
N ALA A 213 6.06 7.16 27.43
CA ALA A 213 5.39 6.63 28.61
C ALA A 213 6.28 5.55 29.25
N THR A 214 6.26 5.47 30.59
CA THR A 214 6.94 4.39 31.32
C THR A 214 6.58 3.02 30.74
N GLY A 215 7.58 2.21 30.45
CA GLY A 215 7.37 0.93 29.77
C GLY A 215 8.69 0.37 29.26
N CYS A 216 8.63 -0.68 28.43
CA CYS A 216 9.85 -1.33 27.94
C CYS A 216 10.80 -0.35 27.25
N LEU A 217 10.26 0.57 26.44
CA LEU A 217 11.05 1.55 25.70
C LEU A 217 11.83 2.45 26.66
N GLU A 218 11.15 3.12 27.58
CA GLU A 218 11.79 4.01 28.56
C GLU A 218 12.79 3.22 29.43
N VAL A 219 12.35 2.19 30.14
CA VAL A 219 13.19 1.41 31.07
C VAL A 219 14.43 0.83 30.39
N SER A 220 14.38 0.50 29.10
CA SER A 220 15.52 -0.11 28.41
C SER A 220 16.42 0.88 27.67
N THR A 221 16.00 2.15 27.55
CA THR A 221 16.75 3.19 26.83
C THR A 221 17.27 4.31 27.72
N THR A 222 16.81 4.43 28.97
CA THR A 222 17.19 5.52 29.90
C THR A 222 17.61 5.05 31.30
N ILE A 223 18.31 3.91 31.40
CA ILE A 223 18.83 3.41 32.68
C ILE A 223 20.00 4.26 33.15
N TYR A 224 19.81 5.01 34.23
CA TYR A 224 20.87 5.82 34.84
C TYR A 224 22.18 5.03 35.07
N PRO A 225 23.36 5.57 34.70
CA PRO A 225 23.62 6.91 34.14
C PRO A 225 23.58 6.99 32.60
N TYR A 226 23.08 5.96 31.92
CA TYR A 226 23.13 5.82 30.47
C TYR A 226 21.82 6.22 29.78
N THR A 227 21.95 6.74 28.56
CA THR A 227 20.83 6.95 27.63
C THR A 227 21.19 6.44 26.24
N SER A 228 20.21 5.87 25.54
CA SER A 228 20.32 5.53 24.11
C SER A 228 19.76 6.62 23.21
N TRP A 229 19.16 7.68 23.78
CA TRP A 229 18.68 8.83 23.01
C TRP A 229 19.83 9.80 22.77
N THR A 230 20.12 10.09 21.51
CA THR A 230 21.16 11.08 21.14
C THR A 230 20.59 12.49 21.02
N GLY A 231 19.26 12.62 20.87
CA GLY A 231 18.53 13.88 20.82
C GLY A 231 17.80 14.22 22.13
N SER A 232 16.91 15.21 22.07
CA SER A 232 16.11 15.63 23.22
C SER A 232 15.09 14.57 23.62
N TYR A 233 15.17 14.13 24.88
CA TYR A 233 14.26 13.15 25.46
C TYR A 233 13.72 13.65 26.80
N ILE A 234 12.43 13.44 27.04
CA ILE A 234 11.77 13.75 28.32
C ILE A 234 10.89 12.59 28.76
N HIS A 235 10.95 12.26 30.05
CA HIS A 235 10.07 11.31 30.70
C HIS A 235 9.51 11.93 31.96
N THR A 236 8.29 11.53 32.33
CA THR A 236 7.65 12.00 33.57
C THR A 236 7.04 10.82 34.32
N ALA A 237 6.00 10.21 33.77
CA ALA A 237 5.31 9.08 34.37
C ALA A 237 4.72 8.14 33.31
N PHE A 238 3.97 7.14 33.77
CA PHE A 238 3.42 6.11 32.88
C PHE A 238 2.23 6.65 32.08
N GLU A 239 1.40 7.45 32.72
CA GLU A 239 0.09 7.86 32.25
C GLU A 239 0.07 9.15 31.44
N ASN A 240 1.18 9.87 31.34
CA ASN A 240 1.16 11.30 30.96
C ASN A 240 2.07 11.68 29.79
N ALA A 241 2.61 10.75 29.01
CA ALA A 241 3.50 11.09 27.88
C ALA A 241 2.90 12.15 26.92
N ALA A 242 1.62 12.04 26.59
CA ALA A 242 0.92 13.03 25.76
C ALA A 242 0.76 14.40 26.46
N ALA A 243 0.50 14.41 27.77
CA ALA A 243 0.39 15.64 28.56
C ALA A 243 1.75 16.33 28.76
N THR A 244 2.80 15.57 29.08
CA THR A 244 4.19 16.07 29.15
C THR A 244 4.57 16.74 27.83
N LEU A 245 4.35 16.06 26.71
CA LEU A 245 4.70 16.59 25.41
C LEU A 245 3.83 17.78 24.99
N SER A 246 2.57 17.84 25.41
CA SER A 246 1.67 19.00 25.19
C SER A 246 2.24 20.26 25.83
N GLY A 247 2.77 20.14 27.05
CA GLY A 247 3.42 21.24 27.76
C GLY A 247 4.69 21.70 27.06
N VAL A 248 5.52 20.76 26.59
CA VAL A 248 6.73 21.06 25.81
C VAL A 248 6.38 21.77 24.50
N GLU A 249 5.44 21.23 23.70
CA GLU A 249 4.98 21.85 22.46
C GLU A 249 4.49 23.28 22.69
N THR A 250 3.72 23.50 23.75
CA THR A 250 3.19 24.83 24.08
C THR A 250 4.29 25.81 24.49
N ALA A 251 5.31 25.35 25.22
CA ALA A 251 6.47 26.17 25.56
C ALA A 251 7.25 26.58 24.31
N PHE A 252 7.53 25.64 23.41
CA PHE A 252 8.20 25.92 22.13
C PHE A 252 7.40 26.86 21.24
N ARG A 253 6.09 26.66 21.14
CA ARG A 253 5.19 27.56 20.41
C ARG A 253 5.21 28.98 20.97
N SER A 254 5.28 29.13 22.29
CA SER A 254 5.41 30.44 22.95
C SER A 254 6.75 31.11 22.64
N LEU A 255 7.86 30.36 22.72
CA LEU A 255 9.21 30.87 22.40
C LEU A 255 9.33 31.29 20.94
N LYS A 256 8.74 30.53 20.01
CA LYS A 256 8.70 30.87 18.58
C LYS A 256 7.92 32.14 18.32
N LYS A 257 6.75 32.33 18.96
CA LYS A 257 5.97 33.58 18.88
C LYS A 257 6.72 34.80 19.43
N GLN A 258 7.63 34.60 20.38
CA GLN A 258 8.49 35.65 20.94
C GLN A 258 9.75 35.91 20.10
N GLY A 259 9.96 35.17 19.00
CA GLY A 259 11.20 35.28 18.20
C GLY A 259 12.44 34.74 18.91
N LYS A 260 12.29 33.91 19.95
CA LYS A 260 13.40 33.34 20.73
C LYS A 260 13.87 31.97 20.22
N LEU A 261 13.16 31.41 19.24
CA LEU A 261 13.45 30.12 18.65
C LEU A 261 13.14 30.17 17.15
N GLU A 262 14.12 29.82 16.32
CA GLU A 262 13.99 29.78 14.86
C GLU A 262 13.71 28.36 14.35
N ASP A 263 14.20 27.33 15.05
CA ASP A 263 14.12 25.93 14.62
C ASP A 263 12.68 25.39 14.52
N ASN A 264 12.45 24.58 13.48
CA ASN A 264 11.22 23.81 13.29
C ASN A 264 11.29 22.48 14.04
N VAL A 265 11.11 22.51 15.36
CA VAL A 265 11.14 21.29 16.19
C VAL A 265 9.84 20.47 16.03
N LYS A 266 9.97 19.14 15.94
CA LYS A 266 8.84 18.19 15.96
C LYS A 266 8.69 17.55 17.33
N PHE A 267 7.45 17.20 17.69
CA PHE A 267 7.12 16.62 18.99
C PHE A 267 6.59 15.20 18.79
N LEU A 268 7.30 14.21 19.36
CA LEU A 268 6.95 12.79 19.23
C LEU A 268 6.74 12.17 20.61
N ALA A 269 5.61 11.50 20.83
CA ALA A 269 5.36 10.69 22.01
C ALA A 269 5.34 9.21 21.64
N PHE A 270 5.98 8.35 22.43
CA PHE A 270 5.90 6.90 22.29
C PHE A 270 5.24 6.27 23.52
N GLY A 271 4.32 5.33 23.30
CA GLY A 271 3.70 4.54 24.35
C GLY A 271 3.57 3.08 23.95
N GLY A 272 3.78 2.16 24.89
CA GLY A 272 3.33 0.79 24.71
C GLY A 272 1.82 0.71 24.92
N ASP A 273 1.18 -0.39 24.52
CA ASP A 273 -0.27 -0.49 24.60
C ASP A 273 -0.84 -0.26 26.01
N GLY A 274 -0.14 -0.65 27.09
CA GLY A 274 -0.60 -0.32 28.43
C GLY A 274 -0.61 1.16 28.78
N GLY A 275 0.38 1.90 28.30
CA GLY A 275 0.46 3.35 28.48
C GLY A 275 -0.57 4.09 27.63
N THR A 276 -1.07 3.47 26.55
CA THR A 276 -1.90 4.16 25.57
C THR A 276 -3.37 3.71 25.57
N TYR A 277 -3.67 2.41 25.70
CA TYR A 277 -5.03 1.87 25.67
C TYR A 277 -5.74 1.99 27.01
N ASP A 278 -4.98 2.04 28.10
CA ASP A 278 -5.47 1.95 29.47
C ASP A 278 -5.14 3.23 30.25
N ILE A 279 -4.01 3.27 30.98
CA ILE A 279 -3.77 4.31 32.00
C ILE A 279 -3.57 5.71 31.40
N GLY A 280 -2.91 5.82 30.25
CA GLY A 280 -2.65 7.11 29.59
C GLY A 280 -3.69 7.50 28.54
N LEU A 281 -4.77 6.72 28.38
CA LEU A 281 -5.81 7.05 27.40
C LEU A 281 -6.45 8.42 27.68
N GLN A 282 -6.69 8.76 28.96
CA GLN A 282 -7.27 10.04 29.34
C GLN A 282 -6.37 11.22 28.95
N SER A 283 -5.06 11.12 29.21
CA SER A 283 -4.12 12.20 28.91
C SER A 283 -3.90 12.35 27.39
N LEU A 284 -3.86 11.22 26.67
CA LEU A 284 -3.84 11.18 25.22
C LEU A 284 -5.09 11.85 24.65
N SER A 285 -6.28 11.38 25.04
CA SER A 285 -7.57 11.93 24.64
C SER A 285 -7.61 13.45 24.82
N GLY A 286 -7.22 13.97 25.98
CA GLY A 286 -7.21 15.40 26.24
C GLY A 286 -6.17 16.17 25.40
N ALA A 287 -5.01 15.60 25.12
CA ALA A 287 -4.01 16.23 24.24
C ALA A 287 -4.49 16.33 22.79
N MET A 288 -5.12 15.25 22.31
CA MET A 288 -5.70 15.15 20.97
C MET A 288 -6.88 16.13 20.80
N GLU A 289 -7.78 16.19 21.79
CA GLU A 289 -8.93 17.13 21.82
C GLU A 289 -8.49 18.60 21.76
N ARG A 290 -7.39 18.96 22.44
CA ARG A 290 -6.85 20.33 22.43
C ARG A 290 -6.11 20.71 21.14
N GLY A 291 -5.95 19.78 20.20
CA GLY A 291 -5.30 20.06 18.93
C GLY A 291 -3.78 20.29 19.03
N HIS A 292 -3.11 19.71 20.04
CA HIS A 292 -1.65 19.88 20.16
C HIS A 292 -0.92 19.27 18.96
N LYS A 293 -0.01 20.04 18.37
CA LYS A 293 0.79 19.61 17.22
C LYS A 293 1.87 18.61 17.63
N MET A 294 1.51 17.34 17.68
CA MET A 294 2.41 16.24 18.02
C MET A 294 2.01 14.97 17.26
N LEU A 295 2.99 14.09 17.06
CA LEU A 295 2.75 12.71 16.68
C LEU A 295 2.79 11.83 17.94
N TYR A 296 1.69 11.13 18.25
CA TYR A 296 1.71 10.08 19.26
C TYR A 296 1.75 8.70 18.59
N VAL A 297 2.72 7.87 18.97
CA VAL A 297 2.92 6.52 18.46
C VAL A 297 2.68 5.48 19.55
N CYS A 298 1.70 4.63 19.34
CA CYS A 298 1.54 3.42 20.13
C CYS A 298 2.31 2.26 19.48
N TYR A 299 3.34 1.72 20.14
CA TYR A 299 3.93 0.43 19.78
C TYR A 299 3.14 -0.71 20.45
N ASP A 300 2.09 -1.18 19.78
CA ASP A 300 1.16 -2.18 20.31
C ASP A 300 1.76 -3.58 20.25
N ASN A 301 2.04 -4.15 21.42
CA ASN A 301 2.50 -5.52 21.55
C ASN A 301 1.45 -6.42 22.25
N GLY A 302 0.26 -5.89 22.54
CA GLY A 302 -0.89 -6.60 23.07
C GLY A 302 -0.80 -7.03 24.53
N ALA A 303 0.05 -6.42 25.36
CA ALA A 303 0.06 -6.60 26.82
C ALA A 303 1.02 -5.61 27.51
N TYR A 304 0.99 -5.57 28.85
CA TYR A 304 1.98 -4.83 29.63
C TYR A 304 3.27 -5.66 29.72
N MET A 305 4.15 -5.51 28.74
CA MET A 305 5.34 -6.36 28.63
C MET A 305 6.36 -6.13 29.75
N ASN A 306 6.57 -4.87 30.13
CA ASN A 306 7.62 -4.50 31.08
C ASN A 306 7.40 -5.10 32.47
N THR A 307 6.15 -5.07 32.95
CA THR A 307 5.79 -5.44 34.32
C THR A 307 5.52 -6.92 34.49
N GLY A 308 5.83 -7.76 33.49
CA GLY A 308 5.60 -9.21 33.56
C GLY A 308 4.36 -9.68 32.79
N PHE A 309 4.09 -9.09 31.63
CA PHE A 309 3.09 -9.56 30.66
C PHE A 309 1.66 -9.63 31.23
N GLN A 310 1.18 -8.52 31.81
CA GLN A 310 -0.21 -8.38 32.25
C GLN A 310 -1.15 -8.01 31.08
N ARG A 311 -2.45 -8.31 31.24
CA ARG A 311 -3.50 -7.90 30.31
C ARG A 311 -3.56 -6.37 30.14
N SER A 312 -3.70 -5.95 28.89
CA SER A 312 -4.05 -4.59 28.48
C SER A 312 -5.36 -4.55 27.72
N GLY A 313 -5.86 -3.34 27.43
CA GLY A 313 -6.94 -3.12 26.46
C GLY A 313 -6.63 -3.65 25.06
N ALA A 314 -5.35 -3.69 24.68
CA ALA A 314 -4.89 -4.22 23.39
C ALA A 314 -4.77 -5.74 23.35
N THR A 315 -4.77 -6.42 24.51
CA THR A 315 -4.65 -7.88 24.56
C THR A 315 -5.73 -8.56 23.73
N PRO A 316 -5.40 -9.54 22.87
CA PRO A 316 -6.40 -10.22 22.03
C PRO A 316 -7.30 -11.16 22.86
N PRO A 317 -8.52 -11.47 22.40
CA PRO A 317 -9.34 -12.49 23.03
C PRO A 317 -8.62 -13.84 23.02
N GLY A 318 -8.82 -14.64 24.07
CA GLY A 318 -8.17 -15.94 24.26
C GLY A 318 -6.67 -15.86 24.61
N ALA A 319 -6.03 -14.69 24.60
CA ALA A 319 -4.61 -14.60 24.97
C ALA A 319 -4.40 -14.86 26.46
N TRP A 320 -3.46 -15.75 26.78
CA TRP A 320 -2.95 -15.91 28.15
C TRP A 320 -2.08 -14.70 28.52
N THR A 321 -2.29 -14.15 29.70
CA THR A 321 -1.41 -13.16 30.35
C THR A 321 -1.30 -13.48 31.84
N THR A 322 -0.40 -12.84 32.58
CA THR A 322 -0.29 -13.08 34.04
C THR A 322 -1.54 -12.68 34.82
N THR A 323 -2.33 -11.73 34.30
CA THR A 323 -3.61 -11.29 34.90
C THR A 323 -4.84 -11.78 34.14
N SER A 324 -4.66 -12.61 33.10
CA SER A 324 -5.71 -13.37 32.43
C SER A 324 -5.21 -14.79 32.20
N PRO A 325 -5.04 -15.58 33.29
CA PRO A 325 -4.50 -16.92 33.21
C PRO A 325 -5.51 -17.89 32.57
N VAL A 326 -4.98 -19.00 32.08
CA VAL A 326 -5.77 -20.13 31.56
C VAL A 326 -5.83 -21.19 32.63
N GLY A 327 -7.04 -21.60 33.00
CA GLY A 327 -7.33 -22.61 34.01
C GLY A 327 -8.66 -23.29 33.73
N LYS A 328 -9.28 -23.90 34.75
CA LYS A 328 -10.60 -24.57 34.59
C LYS A 328 -11.74 -23.57 34.36
N ALA A 329 -11.65 -22.37 34.94
CA ALA A 329 -12.70 -21.37 34.91
C ALA A 329 -12.45 -20.23 33.89
N HIS A 330 -11.21 -20.06 33.42
CA HIS A 330 -10.82 -18.95 32.55
C HIS A 330 -10.00 -19.46 31.37
N ALA A 331 -10.28 -18.91 30.18
CA ALA A 331 -9.64 -19.29 28.93
C ALA A 331 -8.72 -18.20 28.35
N GLY A 332 -8.07 -17.43 29.22
CA GLY A 332 -7.35 -16.21 28.83
C GLY A 332 -8.27 -15.00 28.86
N LYS A 333 -7.93 -13.94 28.12
CA LYS A 333 -8.75 -12.73 28.06
C LYS A 333 -10.07 -12.98 27.33
N GLU A 334 -11.20 -12.69 27.98
CA GLU A 334 -12.54 -12.89 27.41
C GLU A 334 -12.95 -11.72 26.50
N GLN A 335 -12.63 -10.48 26.91
CA GLN A 335 -13.05 -9.29 26.18
C GLN A 335 -12.32 -9.16 24.84
N LEU A 336 -12.98 -8.55 23.87
CA LEU A 336 -12.36 -8.14 22.61
C LEU A 336 -11.25 -7.11 22.83
N ARG A 337 -10.34 -7.01 21.86
CA ARG A 337 -9.34 -5.95 21.80
C ARG A 337 -10.06 -4.61 21.64
N LYS A 338 -9.71 -3.62 22.47
CA LYS A 338 -10.19 -2.23 22.31
C LYS A 338 -9.63 -1.67 21.01
N ASP A 339 -10.47 -1.08 20.16
CA ASP A 339 -10.01 -0.45 18.91
C ASP A 339 -9.55 0.98 19.19
N LEU A 340 -8.29 1.13 19.60
CA LEU A 340 -7.71 2.44 19.86
C LEU A 340 -7.61 3.30 18.60
N THR A 341 -7.36 2.70 17.43
CA THR A 341 -7.27 3.46 16.18
C THR A 341 -8.62 4.12 15.88
N ALA A 342 -9.73 3.40 16.05
CA ALA A 342 -11.07 3.97 15.89
C ALA A 342 -11.38 5.07 16.92
N ILE A 343 -10.93 4.93 18.18
CA ILE A 343 -11.09 5.99 19.19
C ILE A 343 -10.34 7.25 18.76
N MET A 344 -9.10 7.11 18.26
CA MET A 344 -8.31 8.24 17.77
C MET A 344 -8.92 8.87 16.51
N ILE A 345 -9.49 8.08 15.60
CA ILE A 345 -10.25 8.61 14.46
C ILE A 345 -11.49 9.40 14.93
N ALA A 346 -12.18 8.92 15.96
CA ALA A 346 -13.36 9.59 16.51
C ALA A 346 -13.06 10.95 17.17
N HIS A 347 -11.80 11.22 17.53
CA HIS A 347 -11.38 12.57 17.94
C HIS A 347 -11.35 13.58 16.78
N GLY A 348 -11.51 13.14 15.53
CA GLY A 348 -11.46 14.01 14.35
C GLY A 348 -10.05 14.51 14.03
N LEU A 349 -9.02 13.70 14.33
CA LEU A 349 -7.64 14.07 14.05
C LEU A 349 -7.40 14.19 12.53
N PRO A 350 -6.61 15.17 12.07
CA PRO A 350 -6.29 15.32 10.65
C PRO A 350 -5.64 14.06 10.05
N TYR A 351 -4.86 13.32 10.84
CA TYR A 351 -4.22 12.10 10.38
C TYR A 351 -4.08 11.02 11.46
N VAL A 352 -4.58 9.82 11.13
CA VAL A 352 -4.46 8.61 11.96
C VAL A 352 -4.06 7.43 11.07
N ALA A 353 -3.10 6.59 11.50
CA ALA A 353 -2.79 5.39 10.72
C ALA A 353 -2.45 4.17 11.58
N GLN A 354 -2.66 2.99 10.97
CA GLN A 354 -2.23 1.70 11.50
C GLN A 354 -1.12 1.13 10.61
N ALA A 355 0.01 0.76 11.21
CA ALA A 355 1.23 0.38 10.51
C ALA A 355 1.91 -0.86 11.14
N SER A 356 2.93 -1.41 10.48
CA SER A 356 3.66 -2.58 10.96
C SER A 356 5.14 -2.52 10.51
N PRO A 357 6.09 -2.91 11.37
CA PRO A 357 7.53 -2.77 11.10
C PRO A 357 8.05 -3.68 9.98
N HIS A 358 7.24 -4.65 9.52
CA HIS A 358 7.60 -5.53 8.41
C HIS A 358 7.59 -4.81 7.05
N ASP A 359 6.83 -3.71 6.94
CA ASP A 359 6.81 -2.83 5.78
C ASP A 359 7.39 -1.47 6.20
N PRO A 360 8.73 -1.32 6.17
CA PRO A 360 9.37 -0.06 6.53
C PRO A 360 8.96 1.10 5.62
N ARG A 361 8.59 0.83 4.35
CA ARG A 361 8.23 1.90 3.42
C ARG A 361 6.87 2.51 3.80
N ASP A 362 5.90 1.66 4.11
CA ASP A 362 4.59 2.08 4.61
C ASP A 362 4.72 2.85 5.93
N LEU A 363 5.42 2.29 6.92
CA LEU A 363 5.54 2.91 8.24
C LEU A 363 6.28 4.26 8.20
N VAL A 364 7.41 4.35 7.50
CA VAL A 364 8.17 5.61 7.40
C VAL A 364 7.32 6.67 6.69
N ARG A 365 6.65 6.31 5.58
CA ARG A 365 5.79 7.27 4.86
C ARG A 365 4.67 7.81 5.74
N LYS A 366 4.02 6.93 6.52
CA LYS A 366 2.99 7.32 7.48
C LYS A 366 3.54 8.23 8.58
N ALA A 367 4.74 7.94 9.09
CA ALA A 367 5.43 8.80 10.06
C ALA A 367 5.76 10.17 9.48
N ALA A 368 6.34 10.23 8.27
CA ALA A 368 6.66 11.48 7.59
C ALA A 368 5.40 12.33 7.34
N LYS A 369 4.33 11.70 6.84
CA LYS A 369 3.03 12.36 6.66
C LYS A 369 2.49 12.90 7.98
N ALA A 370 2.45 12.06 9.02
CA ALA A 370 1.97 12.45 10.35
C ALA A 370 2.75 13.62 10.98
N LEU A 371 4.07 13.70 10.73
CA LEU A 371 4.95 14.78 11.21
C LEU A 371 4.86 16.07 10.38
N ALA A 372 4.45 15.95 9.12
CA ALA A 372 4.21 17.08 8.22
C ALA A 372 2.83 17.71 8.45
N THR A 373 1.84 16.92 8.85
CA THR A 373 0.47 17.37 9.14
C THR A 373 0.44 18.47 10.22
N ASP A 374 -0.37 19.51 9.99
CA ASP A 374 -0.60 20.56 10.97
C ASP A 374 -1.72 20.15 11.94
N GLY A 375 -1.34 19.68 13.12
CA GLY A 375 -2.28 19.26 14.16
C GLY A 375 -1.84 17.99 14.88
N PRO A 376 -2.72 17.42 15.73
CA PRO A 376 -2.46 16.17 16.41
C PRO A 376 -2.54 14.99 15.44
N THR A 377 -1.58 14.08 15.49
CA THR A 377 -1.58 12.86 14.67
C THR A 377 -1.29 11.62 15.51
N PHE A 378 -1.77 10.47 15.04
CA PHE A 378 -1.65 9.21 15.77
C PHE A 378 -1.23 8.04 14.88
N LEU A 379 -0.27 7.24 15.36
CA LEU A 379 0.12 5.98 14.73
C LEU A 379 -0.04 4.81 15.69
N ASN A 380 -0.79 3.79 15.27
CA ASN A 380 -0.86 2.50 15.93
C ASN A 380 0.02 1.48 15.21
N VAL A 381 1.13 1.07 15.81
CA VAL A 381 2.13 0.25 15.14
C VAL A 381 2.28 -1.09 15.83
N LEU A 382 2.08 -2.20 15.10
CA LEU A 382 2.28 -3.53 15.66
C LEU A 382 3.73 -3.72 16.08
N SER A 383 3.94 -4.25 17.28
CA SER A 383 5.26 -4.49 17.84
C SER A 383 5.35 -5.92 18.39
N PRO A 384 5.88 -6.87 17.61
CA PRO A 384 6.11 -8.23 18.11
C PRO A 384 7.02 -8.22 19.35
N CYS A 385 6.58 -8.93 20.39
CA CYS A 385 7.36 -9.11 21.61
C CYS A 385 7.69 -10.59 21.81
N PRO A 386 8.92 -11.04 21.52
CA PRO A 386 9.29 -12.45 21.61
C PRO A 386 9.04 -13.05 22.99
N ARG A 387 9.35 -12.29 24.06
CA ARG A 387 9.16 -12.72 25.45
C ARG A 387 7.69 -12.85 25.82
N GLY A 388 6.86 -11.84 25.52
CA GLY A 388 5.43 -11.87 25.86
C GLY A 388 4.62 -12.79 24.95
N TRP A 389 4.88 -12.78 23.65
CA TRP A 389 4.20 -13.65 22.70
C TRP A 389 4.67 -15.10 22.82
N ARG A 390 5.79 -15.33 23.53
CA ARG A 390 6.46 -16.63 23.66
C ARG A 390 6.75 -17.21 22.28
N SER A 391 7.41 -16.41 21.46
CA SER A 391 7.77 -16.73 20.08
C SER A 391 9.28 -16.58 19.87
N ASP A 392 9.79 -17.15 18.78
CA ASP A 392 11.19 -16.98 18.39
C ASP A 392 11.48 -15.52 17.99
N GLY A 393 12.50 -14.92 18.59
CA GLY A 393 12.90 -13.54 18.31
C GLY A 393 13.44 -13.32 16.90
N ALA A 394 13.98 -14.36 16.25
CA ALA A 394 14.37 -14.29 14.84
C ALA A 394 13.17 -14.13 13.90
N GLN A 395 11.98 -14.51 14.35
CA GLN A 395 10.75 -14.50 13.55
C GLN A 395 9.91 -13.22 13.74
N SER A 396 10.33 -12.25 14.55
CA SER A 396 9.52 -11.06 14.87
C SER A 396 8.96 -10.35 13.64
N ILE A 397 9.81 -10.04 12.65
CA ILE A 397 9.36 -9.37 11.42
C ILE A 397 8.45 -10.26 10.56
N ALA A 398 8.72 -11.57 10.52
CA ALA A 398 7.86 -12.53 9.83
C ALA A 398 6.47 -12.62 10.49
N LEU A 399 6.41 -12.64 11.83
CA LEU A 399 5.16 -12.63 12.60
C LEU A 399 4.37 -11.33 12.40
N ALA A 400 5.06 -10.19 12.27
CA ALA A 400 4.42 -8.92 11.93
C ALA A 400 3.82 -8.93 10.52
N ARG A 401 4.52 -9.52 9.53
CA ARG A 401 4.00 -9.70 8.16
C ARG A 401 2.79 -10.63 8.14
N GLU A 402 2.85 -11.74 8.87
CA GLU A 402 1.74 -12.71 8.95
C GLU A 402 0.51 -12.12 9.63
N ALA A 403 0.68 -11.31 10.68
CA ALA A 403 -0.41 -10.58 11.31
C ALA A 403 -1.13 -9.64 10.33
N VAL A 404 -0.38 -9.04 9.40
CA VAL A 404 -0.92 -8.17 8.35
C VAL A 404 -1.62 -8.99 7.26
N ASN A 405 -1.00 -10.08 6.78
CA ASN A 405 -1.57 -10.94 5.74
C ASN A 405 -2.82 -11.71 6.18
N THR A 406 -3.00 -11.90 7.49
CA THR A 406 -4.23 -12.49 8.06
C THR A 406 -5.34 -11.46 8.26
N CYS A 407 -5.05 -10.17 8.04
CA CYS A 407 -5.87 -9.00 8.39
C CYS A 407 -6.19 -8.87 9.88
N TYR A 408 -5.47 -9.58 10.76
CA TYR A 408 -5.53 -9.32 12.20
C TYR A 408 -5.02 -7.91 12.53
N TRP A 409 -4.04 -7.45 11.76
CA TRP A 409 -3.50 -6.10 11.85
C TRP A 409 -3.49 -5.45 10.45
N PRO A 410 -4.61 -4.92 9.96
CA PRO A 410 -4.65 -4.30 8.64
C PRO A 410 -3.81 -3.02 8.61
N LEU A 411 -3.21 -2.71 7.45
CA LEU A 411 -2.50 -1.45 7.25
C LEU A 411 -3.39 -0.47 6.51
N PHE A 412 -3.68 0.65 7.16
CA PHE A 412 -4.49 1.71 6.59
C PHE A 412 -4.11 3.05 7.22
N GLU A 413 -4.61 4.11 6.61
CA GLU A 413 -4.56 5.46 7.14
C GLU A 413 -5.93 6.13 6.96
N VAL A 414 -6.17 7.16 7.76
CA VAL A 414 -7.32 8.04 7.70
C VAL A 414 -6.80 9.46 7.68
N GLU A 415 -7.12 10.18 6.62
CA GLU A 415 -6.77 11.59 6.43
C GLU A 415 -8.08 12.37 6.29
N ASP A 416 -8.30 13.34 7.18
CA ASP A 416 -9.52 14.16 7.21
C ASP A 416 -10.81 13.31 7.14
N GLY A 417 -10.83 12.20 7.87
CA GLY A 417 -11.96 11.26 7.92
C GLY A 417 -12.07 10.28 6.74
N GLN A 418 -11.23 10.41 5.71
CA GLN A 418 -11.22 9.52 4.54
C GLN A 418 -10.30 8.33 4.77
N TYR A 419 -10.87 7.12 4.71
CA TYR A 419 -10.13 5.88 4.91
C TYR A 419 -9.40 5.45 3.63
N ARG A 420 -8.14 5.04 3.78
CA ARG A 420 -7.33 4.45 2.72
C ARG A 420 -6.61 3.22 3.24
N ILE A 421 -6.91 2.05 2.68
CA ILE A 421 -6.15 0.81 2.94
C ILE A 421 -4.83 0.92 2.17
N THR A 422 -3.70 0.85 2.87
CA THR A 422 -2.37 1.00 2.26
C THR A 422 -1.75 -0.33 1.87
N TYR A 423 -2.25 -1.44 2.42
CA TYR A 423 -1.87 -2.78 2.04
C TYR A 423 -3.09 -3.69 1.91
N MET A 424 -3.31 -4.19 0.70
CA MET A 424 -4.32 -5.20 0.39
C MET A 424 -3.62 -6.54 0.16
N PRO A 425 -3.81 -7.56 1.04
CA PRO A 425 -3.26 -8.88 0.79
C PRO A 425 -3.88 -9.48 -0.47
N LYS A 426 -3.06 -10.05 -1.36
CA LYS A 426 -3.55 -10.75 -2.57
C LYS A 426 -4.48 -11.91 -2.21
N GLU A 427 -4.12 -12.61 -1.15
CA GLU A 427 -4.90 -13.69 -0.55
C GLU A 427 -4.82 -13.52 0.96
N LYS A 428 -5.98 -13.45 1.61
CA LYS A 428 -6.08 -13.36 3.06
C LYS A 428 -5.75 -14.71 3.68
N LEU A 429 -4.68 -14.75 4.49
CA LEU A 429 -4.26 -15.98 5.16
C LEU A 429 -5.16 -16.33 6.34
N PRO A 430 -5.34 -17.62 6.67
CA PRO A 430 -6.02 -18.05 7.89
C PRO A 430 -5.21 -17.68 9.14
N LEU A 431 -5.91 -17.42 10.24
CA LEU A 431 -5.31 -16.94 11.49
C LEU A 431 -4.60 -18.04 12.28
N LYS A 432 -5.09 -19.28 12.16
CA LYS A 432 -4.64 -20.45 12.93
C LYS A 432 -3.12 -20.71 12.84
N PRO A 433 -2.46 -20.71 11.67
CA PRO A 433 -1.00 -20.87 11.58
C PRO A 433 -0.22 -19.79 12.32
N TRP A 434 -0.69 -18.54 12.29
CA TRP A 434 -0.05 -17.41 12.97
C TRP A 434 -0.22 -17.46 14.49
N LEU A 435 -1.41 -17.85 14.98
CA LEU A 435 -1.65 -18.05 16.42
C LEU A 435 -0.80 -19.20 16.98
N LYS A 436 -0.62 -20.28 16.22
CA LYS A 436 0.14 -21.46 16.64
C LYS A 436 1.61 -21.16 16.98
N LYS A 437 2.18 -20.12 16.37
CA LYS A 437 3.57 -19.68 16.60
C LYS A 437 3.76 -18.88 17.90
N GLN A 438 2.68 -18.61 18.63
CA GLN A 438 2.70 -17.78 19.82
C GLN A 438 2.27 -18.61 21.03
N GLY A 439 3.16 -18.82 21.98
CA GLY A 439 2.86 -19.62 23.18
C GLY A 439 1.74 -19.05 24.06
N ARG A 440 1.39 -17.75 23.93
CA ARG A 440 0.24 -17.15 24.61
C ARG A 440 -1.14 -17.67 24.16
N PHE A 441 -1.19 -18.40 23.05
CA PHE A 441 -2.41 -19.02 22.51
C PHE A 441 -2.37 -20.55 22.54
N ALA A 442 -1.35 -21.16 23.13
CA ALA A 442 -1.13 -22.62 23.06
C ALA A 442 -2.33 -23.46 23.54
N HIS A 443 -3.10 -22.97 24.51
CA HIS A 443 -4.29 -23.65 25.02
C HIS A 443 -5.45 -23.69 24.02
N MET A 444 -5.55 -22.73 23.10
CA MET A 444 -6.61 -22.71 22.07
C MET A 444 -6.49 -23.88 21.09
N PHE A 445 -5.33 -24.55 21.04
CA PHE A 445 -5.07 -25.70 20.18
C PHE A 445 -5.30 -27.05 20.87
N LYS A 446 -5.74 -27.06 22.13
CA LYS A 446 -6.12 -28.29 22.84
C LYS A 446 -7.49 -28.77 22.35
N PRO A 447 -7.75 -30.09 22.34
CA PRO A 447 -9.07 -30.63 21.99
C PRO A 447 -10.19 -30.00 22.84
N GLY A 448 -11.29 -29.60 22.19
CA GLY A 448 -12.44 -28.95 22.83
C GLY A 448 -12.39 -27.42 22.84
N ASN A 449 -11.30 -26.80 22.38
CA ASN A 449 -11.14 -25.34 22.28
C ASN A 449 -11.21 -24.81 20.84
N GLU A 450 -11.65 -25.62 19.88
CA GLU A 450 -11.77 -25.26 18.47
C GLU A 450 -12.63 -24.00 18.26
N TRP A 451 -13.69 -23.87 19.06
CA TRP A 451 -14.58 -22.71 19.08
C TRP A 451 -13.83 -21.38 19.33
N MET A 452 -12.73 -21.39 20.09
CA MET A 452 -11.95 -20.17 20.36
C MET A 452 -11.23 -19.68 19.09
N LEU A 453 -10.70 -20.62 18.30
CA LEU A 453 -10.02 -20.31 17.04
C LEU A 453 -11.02 -19.81 16.00
N GLU A 454 -12.17 -20.47 15.90
CA GLU A 454 -13.28 -20.08 15.00
C GLU A 454 -13.82 -18.70 15.34
N ASN A 455 -14.10 -18.44 16.62
CA ASN A 455 -14.58 -17.12 17.09
C ASN A 455 -13.57 -16.00 16.82
N THR A 456 -12.27 -16.28 17.03
CA THR A 456 -11.22 -15.28 16.77
C THR A 456 -11.09 -15.01 15.27
N GLN A 457 -11.17 -16.05 14.43
CA GLN A 457 -11.16 -15.90 12.97
C GLN A 457 -12.36 -15.07 12.50
N ALA A 458 -13.56 -15.42 12.95
CA ALA A 458 -14.80 -14.71 12.59
C ALA A 458 -14.75 -13.23 13.01
N TRP A 459 -14.22 -12.93 14.20
CA TRP A 459 -14.04 -11.55 14.64
C TRP A 459 -13.06 -10.78 13.73
N VAL A 460 -11.90 -11.36 13.38
CA VAL A 460 -10.94 -10.72 12.47
C VAL A 460 -11.57 -10.47 11.09
N ASP A 461 -12.28 -11.46 10.56
CA ASP A 461 -12.93 -11.35 9.26
C ASP A 461 -13.99 -10.24 9.27
N HIS A 462 -14.77 -10.15 10.34
CA HIS A 462 -15.75 -9.08 10.52
C HIS A 462 -15.10 -7.69 10.62
N GLN A 463 -14.02 -7.52 11.42
CA GLN A 463 -13.31 -6.24 11.49
C GLN A 463 -12.71 -5.83 10.15
N TRP A 464 -12.21 -6.80 9.38
CA TRP A 464 -11.69 -6.57 8.04
C TRP A 464 -12.79 -6.09 7.09
N GLN A 465 -13.97 -6.72 7.11
CA GLN A 465 -15.12 -6.28 6.30
C GLN A 465 -15.58 -4.87 6.66
N LEU A 466 -15.66 -4.53 7.94
CA LEU A 466 -15.98 -3.17 8.37
C LEU A 466 -14.96 -2.13 7.85
N LEU A 467 -13.68 -2.49 7.82
CA LEU A 467 -12.65 -1.61 7.27
C LEU A 467 -12.77 -1.46 5.75
N LEU A 468 -13.02 -2.55 5.02
CA LEU A 468 -13.28 -2.51 3.57
C LEU A 468 -14.45 -1.58 3.26
N GLN A 469 -15.54 -1.67 4.02
CA GLN A 469 -16.71 -0.81 3.86
C GLN A 469 -16.37 0.66 4.11
N LYS A 470 -15.65 0.95 5.21
CA LYS A 470 -15.20 2.32 5.52
C LYS A 470 -14.28 2.90 4.44
N ALA A 471 -13.46 2.07 3.81
CA ALA A 471 -12.58 2.43 2.71
C ALA A 471 -13.28 2.49 1.34
N GLY A 472 -14.56 2.11 1.25
CA GLY A 472 -15.31 2.08 -0.01
C GLY A 472 -14.92 0.94 -0.96
N GLU A 473 -14.32 -0.13 -0.45
CA GLU A 473 -13.90 -1.29 -1.23
C GLU A 473 -15.02 -2.33 -1.41
N VAL A 474 -16.06 -2.28 -0.56
CA VAL A 474 -17.25 -3.16 -0.61
C VAL A 474 -18.54 -2.38 -0.30
N ASP A 475 -19.66 -2.79 -0.89
CA ASP A 475 -20.97 -2.18 -0.68
C ASP A 475 -21.59 -2.54 0.68
N VAL A 476 -22.38 -1.61 1.24
CA VAL A 476 -22.92 -1.61 2.62
C VAL A 476 -23.90 -2.77 2.94
N CYS A 477 -24.34 -3.54 1.94
CA CYS A 477 -25.48 -4.46 2.06
C CYS A 477 -25.15 -5.90 2.54
N GLU A 478 -23.88 -6.28 2.73
CA GLU A 478 -23.51 -7.70 2.92
C GLU A 478 -23.24 -8.16 4.37
N LEU A 479 -23.60 -7.39 5.41
CA LEU A 479 -23.36 -7.83 6.79
C LEU A 479 -24.65 -8.32 7.48
N PRO A 480 -24.78 -9.63 7.78
CA PRO A 480 -25.86 -10.10 8.66
C PRO A 480 -25.64 -9.50 10.06
N ARG A 481 -26.56 -8.62 10.47
CA ARG A 481 -26.52 -7.85 11.73
C ARG A 481 -26.69 -8.71 13.00
N ASP A 482 -26.93 -10.01 12.86
CA ASP A 482 -27.70 -10.76 13.86
C ASP A 482 -26.91 -11.88 14.59
N GLN A 483 -25.63 -12.13 14.30
CA GLN A 483 -24.97 -13.37 14.77
C GLN A 483 -23.78 -13.23 15.74
N TRP A 484 -23.41 -12.03 16.17
CA TRP A 484 -22.01 -11.80 16.59
C TRP A 484 -21.78 -11.29 18.03
N LEU A 485 -22.79 -11.41 18.90
CA LEU A 485 -22.50 -11.40 20.33
C LEU A 485 -21.82 -12.73 20.66
N LEU A 486 -20.49 -12.70 20.79
CA LEU A 486 -19.73 -13.75 21.46
C LEU A 486 -20.49 -14.14 22.74
N ARG A 487 -20.93 -15.39 22.82
CA ARG A 487 -21.51 -15.95 24.05
C ARG A 487 -20.47 -15.98 25.16
#